data_AF-A0A1F9RD45-F1
#
_entry.id   AF-A0A1F9RD45-F1
#
_cell.length_a   1.000
_cell.length_b   1.000
_cell.length_c   1.000
_cell.angle_alpha   90.00
_cell.angle_beta   90.00
_cell.angle_gamma   90.00
#
_symmetry.space_group_name_H-M   'P 1'
#
loop_
_entity.id
_entity.type
_entity.pdbx_description
1 polymer ?
#
loop_
_entity_poly.entity_id
_entity_poly.type
_entity_poly.pdbx_seq_one_letter_code
_entity_poly.pdbx_strand_id
1 'polypeptide(L)'
;MPNKLSAARARIDLLDRRIAALLSRRFDLARPLAALKKKPRDPARERQVLANAAAAVKKPYSRATREIFSEIIRQSIRLQKTK
;
A
#
# COMPACT_ATOMS: atom_id res chain seq x y z
N MET A 1 25.50 -9.23 -24.26
CA MET A 1 24.77 -7.96 -24.05
C MET A 1 23.79 -8.16 -22.90
N PRO A 2 23.70 -7.29 -21.88
CA PRO A 2 22.59 -7.37 -20.93
C PRO A 2 21.31 -7.36 -21.78
N ASN A 3 20.57 -8.47 -21.74
CA ASN A 3 19.43 -8.63 -22.62
C ASN A 3 18.42 -7.51 -22.28
N LYS A 4 17.63 -7.04 -23.26
CA LYS A 4 16.66 -5.94 -23.05
C LYS A 4 15.75 -6.20 -21.83
N LEU A 5 15.54 -7.48 -21.50
CA LEU A 5 14.81 -7.94 -20.33
C LEU A 5 15.53 -7.63 -19.00
N SER A 6 16.85 -7.79 -18.88
CA SER A 6 17.64 -7.43 -17.70
C SER A 6 17.57 -5.93 -17.43
N ALA A 7 17.67 -5.11 -18.47
CA ALA A 7 17.53 -3.66 -18.34
C ALA A 7 16.11 -3.25 -17.91
N ALA A 8 15.07 -3.92 -18.43
CA ALA A 8 13.68 -3.71 -18.00
C ALA A 8 13.47 -4.12 -16.52
N ARG A 9 14.02 -5.26 -16.10
CA ARG A 9 13.95 -5.74 -14.70
C ARG A 9 14.62 -4.76 -13.74
N ALA A 10 15.80 -4.25 -14.07
CA ALA A 10 16.48 -3.26 -13.23
C ALA A 10 15.65 -1.97 -13.02
N ARG A 11 14.85 -1.57 -14.01
CA ARG A 11 13.91 -0.43 -13.86
C ARG A 11 12.74 -0.77 -12.93
N ILE A 12 12.25 -2.01 -12.99
CA ILE A 12 11.21 -2.52 -12.06
C ILE A 12 11.77 -2.56 -10.64
N ASP A 13 12.97 -3.12 -10.44
CA ASP A 13 13.60 -3.22 -9.11
C ASP A 13 13.80 -1.84 -8.47
N LEU A 14 14.11 -0.81 -9.27
CA LEU A 14 14.19 0.56 -8.79
C LEU A 14 12.82 1.10 -8.37
N LEU A 15 11.77 0.82 -9.13
CA LEU A 15 10.40 1.19 -8.79
C LEU A 15 9.94 0.48 -7.52
N ASP A 16 10.22 -0.82 -7.38
CA ASP A 16 9.82 -1.62 -6.24
C ASP A 16 10.47 -1.14 -4.95
N ARG A 17 11.74 -0.73 -4.99
CA ARG A 17 12.41 -0.07 -3.86
C ARG A 17 11.70 1.22 -3.43
N ARG A 18 11.20 2.01 -4.39
CA ARG A 18 10.42 3.23 -4.09
C ARG A 18 9.06 2.88 -3.50
N ILE A 19 8.39 1.83 -3.99
CA ILE A 19 7.14 1.32 -3.42
C ILE A 19 7.36 0.88 -1.97
N ALA A 20 8.41 0.12 -1.70
CA ALA A 20 8.76 -0.33 -0.35
C ALA A 20 9.01 0.85 0.61
N ALA A 21 9.75 1.88 0.17
CA ALA A 21 9.98 3.08 0.96
C ALA A 21 8.66 3.85 1.26
N LEU A 22 7.77 3.96 0.28
CA LEU A 22 6.44 4.57 0.46
C LEU A 22 5.57 3.77 1.43
N LEU A 23 5.62 2.44 1.35
CA LEU A 23 4.91 1.56 2.29
C LEU A 23 5.42 1.75 3.72
N SER A 24 6.73 1.80 3.93
CA SER A 24 7.32 2.09 5.24
C SER A 24 6.78 3.39 5.81
N ARG A 25 6.89 4.49 5.04
CA ARG A 25 6.37 5.80 5.45
C ARG A 25 4.88 5.77 5.78
N ARG A 26 4.08 5.05 4.98
CA ARG A 26 2.65 4.89 5.22
C ARG A 26 2.38 4.15 6.53
N PHE A 27 3.16 3.11 6.85
CA PHE A 27 3.02 2.38 8.11
C PHE A 27 3.48 3.20 9.31
N ASP A 28 4.55 3.99 9.18
CA ASP A 28 5.02 4.90 10.22
C ASP A 28 3.96 5.96 10.56
N LEU A 29 3.21 6.45 9.57
CA LEU A 29 2.06 7.33 9.79
C LEU A 29 0.87 6.59 10.43
N ALA A 30 0.66 5.33 10.09
CA ALA A 30 -0.50 4.57 10.57
C ALA A 30 -0.32 4.02 11.99
N ARG A 31 0.89 3.57 12.36
CA ARG A 31 1.20 2.92 13.63
C ARG A 31 0.83 3.76 14.86
N PRO A 32 1.24 5.05 15.00
CA PRO A 32 0.95 5.84 16.19
C PRO A 32 -0.54 6.17 16.36
N LEU A 33 -1.32 6.13 15.26
CA LEU A 33 -2.78 6.34 15.33
C LEU A 33 -3.50 5.25 16.14
N ALA A 34 -2.85 4.13 16.44
CA ALA A 34 -3.40 3.11 17.35
C ALA A 34 -3.77 3.71 18.72
N ALA A 35 -2.96 4.64 19.24
CA ALA A 35 -3.21 5.28 20.54
C ALA A 35 -4.44 6.20 20.53
N LEU A 36 -4.81 6.73 19.35
CA LEU A 36 -5.92 7.66 19.18
C LEU A 36 -7.25 6.96 18.86
N LYS A 37 -7.22 5.66 18.54
CA LYS A 37 -8.39 4.92 18.05
C LYS A 37 -8.93 3.98 19.12
N LYS A 38 -10.24 4.05 19.36
CA LYS A 38 -10.96 3.05 20.19
C LYS A 38 -10.94 1.66 19.58
N LYS A 39 -10.96 1.56 18.24
CA LYS A 39 -10.89 0.31 17.48
C LYS A 39 -9.96 0.48 16.27
N PRO A 40 -9.09 -0.50 15.96
CA PRO A 40 -8.22 -0.42 14.78
C PRO A 40 -8.97 -0.39 13.44
N ARG A 41 -10.14 -1.04 13.37
CA ARG A 41 -10.96 -1.12 12.15
C ARG A 41 -11.90 0.06 12.02
N ASP A 42 -12.00 0.60 10.81
CA ASP A 42 -12.95 1.64 10.43
C ASP A 42 -13.44 1.37 9.00
N PRO A 43 -14.58 0.65 8.84
CA PRO A 43 -15.07 0.25 7.52
C PRO A 43 -15.34 1.42 6.58
N ALA A 44 -15.78 2.57 7.10
CA ALA A 44 -16.04 3.74 6.28
C ALA A 44 -14.73 4.31 5.73
N ARG A 45 -13.72 4.48 6.59
CA ARG A 45 -12.40 4.93 6.16
C ARG A 45 -11.72 3.95 5.21
N GLU A 46 -11.83 2.66 5.47
CA GLU A 46 -11.26 1.58 4.63
C GLU A 46 -11.86 1.61 3.22
N ARG A 47 -13.20 1.71 3.09
CA ARG A 47 -13.87 1.88 1.80
C ARG A 47 -13.36 3.11 1.05
N GLN A 48 -13.16 4.23 1.75
CA GLN A 48 -12.62 5.45 1.15
C GLN A 48 -11.18 5.25 0.64
N VAL A 49 -10.31 4.58 1.39
CA VAL A 49 -8.94 4.27 0.94
C VAL A 49 -8.97 3.46 -0.36
N LEU A 50 -9.81 2.42 -0.40
CA LEU A 50 -9.93 1.56 -1.58
C LEU A 50 -10.47 2.30 -2.80
N ALA A 51 -11.46 3.19 -2.62
CA ALA A 51 -11.99 4.03 -3.68
C ALA A 51 -10.93 4.99 -4.23
N ASN A 52 -10.20 5.68 -3.34
CA ASN A 52 -9.13 6.60 -3.74
C ASN A 52 -8.02 5.89 -4.51
N ALA A 53 -7.60 4.71 -4.05
CA ALA A 53 -6.56 3.92 -4.71
C ALA A 53 -6.98 3.46 -6.11
N ALA A 54 -8.22 2.99 -6.25
CA ALA A 54 -8.79 2.57 -7.52
C ALA A 54 -8.90 3.71 -8.55
N ALA A 55 -9.18 4.93 -8.09
CA ALA A 55 -9.27 6.13 -8.92
C ALA A 55 -7.90 6.73 -9.31
N ALA A 56 -6.85 6.46 -8.53
CA ALA A 56 -5.51 7.01 -8.76
C ALA A 56 -4.72 6.31 -9.87
N VAL A 57 -5.27 5.25 -10.47
CA VAL A 57 -4.59 4.44 -11.49
C VAL A 57 -5.43 4.33 -12.75
N LYS A 58 -4.78 3.94 -13.86
CA LYS A 58 -5.50 3.67 -15.12
C LYS A 58 -6.52 2.55 -14.91
N LYS A 59 -7.67 2.64 -15.61
CA LYS A 59 -8.80 1.70 -15.51
C LYS A 59 -8.40 0.21 -15.53
N PRO A 60 -7.48 -0.27 -16.40
CA PRO A 60 -7.06 -1.67 -16.40
C PRO A 60 -6.40 -2.13 -15.09
N TYR A 61 -5.77 -1.23 -14.34
CA TYR A 61 -5.05 -1.53 -13.11
C TYR A 61 -5.88 -1.29 -11.84
N SER A 62 -7.09 -0.76 -11.98
CA SER A 62 -7.93 -0.32 -10.87
C SER A 62 -8.28 -1.46 -9.90
N ARG A 63 -8.69 -2.61 -10.44
CA ARG A 63 -9.01 -3.81 -9.63
C ARG A 63 -7.79 -4.33 -8.87
N ALA A 64 -6.67 -4.54 -9.57
CA ALA A 64 -5.43 -5.03 -8.95
C ALA A 64 -4.92 -4.07 -7.86
N THR A 65 -4.99 -2.76 -8.12
CA THR A 65 -4.59 -1.74 -7.14
C THR A 65 -5.49 -1.78 -5.90
N ARG A 66 -6.80 -1.95 -6.08
CA ARG A 66 -7.74 -2.10 -4.96
C ARG A 66 -7.41 -3.33 -4.10
N GLU A 67 -7.10 -4.47 -4.72
CA GLU A 67 -6.74 -5.70 -4.02
C GLU A 67 -5.45 -5.54 -3.21
N ILE A 68 -4.42 -4.91 -3.79
CA ILE A 68 -3.17 -4.58 -3.08
C ILE A 68 -3.44 -3.64 -1.90
N PHE A 69 -4.24 -2.60 -2.09
CA PHE A 69 -4.56 -1.66 -1.00
C PHE A 69 -5.38 -2.31 0.13
N SER A 70 -6.18 -3.34 -0.17
CA SER A 70 -6.85 -4.14 0.86
C SER A 70 -5.82 -4.85 1.76
N GLU A 71 -4.77 -5.41 1.17
CA GLU A 71 -3.68 -6.03 1.93
C GLU A 71 -2.88 -5.00 2.74
N ILE A 72 -2.57 -3.84 2.15
CA ILE A 72 -1.89 -2.76 2.86
C ILE A 72 -2.71 -2.32 4.10
N ILE A 73 -4.03 -2.19 3.97
CA ILE A 73 -4.92 -1.88 5.10
C ILE A 73 -4.85 -2.98 6.16
N ARG A 74 -4.93 -4.25 5.76
CA ARG A 74 -4.84 -5.41 6.67
C ARG A 74 -3.54 -5.41 7.47
N GLN A 75 -2.40 -5.16 6.81
CA GLN A 75 -1.10 -5.05 7.47
C GLN A 75 -1.02 -3.83 8.39
N SER A 76 -1.60 -2.69 8.00
CA SER A 76 -1.67 -1.50 8.88
C SER A 76 -2.41 -1.81 10.18
N ILE A 77 -3.54 -2.50 10.10
CA ILE A 77 -4.33 -2.90 11.28
C ILE A 77 -3.54 -3.88 12.15
N ARG A 78 -2.78 -4.81 11.53
CA ARG A 78 -1.93 -5.75 12.27
C ARG A 78 -0.82 -5.02 13.04
N LEU A 79 -0.09 -4.12 12.37
CA LEU A 79 0.99 -3.34 12.98
C LEU A 79 0.50 -2.39 14.08
N GLN A 80 -0.76 -1.95 14.05
CA GLN A 80 -1.37 -1.18 15.14
C GLN A 80 -1.71 -2.03 16.38
N LYS A 81 -1.83 -3.35 16.23
CA LYS A 81 -2.16 -4.27 17.33
C LYS A 81 -0.91 -4.79 18.04
N THR A 82 0.21 -4.90 17.34
CA THR A 82 1.50 -5.31 17.90
C THR A 82 2.08 -4.14 18.68
N LYS A 83 1.94 -4.16 20.01
CA LYS A 83 2.68 -3.28 20.94
C LYS A 83 4.06 -3.85 21.20
#